data_AF-A0A2T6KNJ8-F1
#
_entry.id   AF-A0A2T6KNJ8-F1
#
_cell.length_a   1.000
_cell.length_b   1.000
_cell.length_c   1.000
_cell.angle_alpha   90.00
_cell.angle_beta   90.00
_cell.angle_gamma   90.00
#
_symmetry.space_group_name_H-M   'P 1'
#
loop_
_entity.id
_entity.type
_entity.pdbx_description
1 polymer ?
#
loop_
_entity_poly.entity_id
_entity_poly.type
_entity_poly.pdbx_seq_one_letter_code
_entity_poly.pdbx_strand_id
1 'polypeptide(L)' 'MHIPFFTGFPGFISRQIIGELIHQKKTETIFAIVLPSQLVIAREVAKDLVKQSQNVNIHLVEGISHYQIWA' A
#
# COMPACT_ATOMS: atom_id res chain seq x y z
N MET A 1 17.03 -4.74 3.04
CA MET A 1 15.56 -4.61 3.14
C MET A 1 15.06 -3.84 1.93
N HIS A 2 13.98 -4.29 1.30
CA HIS A 2 13.42 -3.64 0.12
C HIS A 2 12.24 -2.75 0.53
N ILE A 3 12.09 -1.59 -0.10
CA ILE A 3 10.99 -0.65 0.16
C ILE A 3 10.01 -0.76 -1.02
N PRO A 4 9.00 -1.63 -0.95
CA PRO A 4 8.08 -1.83 -2.05
C PRO A 4 7.19 -0.61 -2.30
N PHE A 5 6.96 -0.34 -3.58
CA PHE A 5 6.01 0.64 -4.06
C PHE A 5 4.81 -0.08 -4.69
N PHE A 6 3.60 0.24 -4.23
CA PHE A 6 2.36 -0.38 -4.69
C PHE A 6 1.48 0.61 -5.43
N THR A 7 0.93 0.15 -6.55
CA THR A 7 -0.20 0.77 -7.24
C THR A 7 -1.48 -0.01 -6.99
N GLY A 8 -2.63 0.63 -7.17
CA GLY A 8 -3.93 -0.03 -7.02
C GLY A 8 -4.31 -0.31 -5.56
N PHE A 9 -3.64 0.33 -4.60
CA PHE A 9 -4.05 0.35 -3.20
C PHE A 9 -5.23 1.32 -3.00
N PRO A 10 -6.29 0.96 -2.26
CA PRO A 10 -6.42 -0.21 -1.38
C PRO A 10 -7.21 -1.36 -2.03
N GLY A 11 -6.91 -1.77 -3.26
CA GLY A 11 -7.58 -2.89 -3.92
C GLY A 11 -7.24 -4.25 -3.29
N PHE A 12 -8.10 -5.24 -3.49
CA PHE A 12 -8.00 -6.58 -2.88
C PHE A 12 -6.61 -7.21 -3.01
N ILE A 13 -6.05 -7.27 -4.23
CA ILE A 13 -4.75 -7.89 -4.50
C ILE A 13 -3.61 -7.15 -3.76
N SER A 14 -3.59 -5.83 -3.83
CA SER A 14 -2.57 -5.02 -3.14
C SER A 14 -2.58 -5.25 -1.62
N ARG A 15 -3.77 -5.41 -1.01
CA ARG A 15 -3.91 -5.70 0.42
C ARG A 15 -3.34 -7.07 0.79
N GLN A 16 -3.62 -8.10 -0.01
CA GLN A 16 -3.13 -9.46 0.23
C GLN A 16 -1.60 -9.51 0.16
N ILE A 17 -1.01 -8.90 -0.88
CA ILE A 17 0.46 -8.89 -1.05
C ILE A 17 1.13 -8.09 0.06
N ILE A 18 0.61 -6.90 0.40
CA ILE A 18 1.13 -6.11 1.51
C ILE A 18 1.04 -6.90 2.83
N GLY A 19 -0.11 -7.52 3.12
CA GLY A 19 -0.30 -8.33 4.31
C GLY A 19 0.73 -9.46 4.41
N GLU A 20 0.99 -10.17 3.32
CA GLU A 20 1.97 -11.26 3.30
C GLU A 20 3.41 -10.75 3.49
N LEU A 21 3.78 -9.62 2.88
CA LEU A 21 5.10 -9.00 3.09
C LEU A 21 5.32 -8.59 4.54
N ILE A 22 4.28 -8.07 5.18
CA ILE A 22 4.29 -7.70 6.61
C ILE A 22 4.41 -8.96 7.47
N HIS A 23 3.60 -9.99 7.19
CA HIS A 23 3.60 -11.25 7.93
C HIS A 23 4.96 -11.96 7.88
N GLN A 24 5.59 -11.99 6.71
CA GLN A 24 6.93 -12.56 6.50
C GLN A 24 8.06 -11.66 6.99
N LYS A 25 7.77 -10.49 7.59
CA LYS A 25 8.75 -9.49 8.05
C LYS A 25 9.75 -9.09 6.96
N LYS A 26 9.30 -9.04 5.70
CA LYS A 26 10.13 -8.73 4.54
C LYS A 26 10.30 -7.24 4.28
N THR A 27 9.49 -6.41 4.95
CA THR A 27 9.55 -4.96 4.85
C THR A 27 9.13 -4.29 6.15
N GLU A 28 9.69 -3.12 6.40
CA GLU A 28 9.32 -2.21 7.49
C GLU A 28 8.68 -0.92 6.94
N THR A 29 8.75 -0.69 5.62
CA THR A 29 8.28 0.53 4.98
C THR A 29 7.68 0.22 3.63
N ILE A 30 6.47 0.72 3.38
CA ILE A 30 5.73 0.51 2.14
C ILE A 30 5.25 1.87 1.64
N PHE A 31 5.41 2.13 0.35
CA PHE A 31 4.76 3.26 -0.32
C PHE A 31 3.60 2.75 -1.16
N ALA A 32 2.44 3.40 -1.06
CA ALA A 32 1.27 3.07 -1.86
C ALA A 32 0.70 4.32 -2.49
N ILE A 33 0.60 4.34 -3.82
CA ILE A 33 -0.13 5.40 -4.53
C ILE A 33 -1.62 5.10 -4.50
N VAL A 34 -2.41 6.10 -4.11
CA VAL A 34 -3.84 5.99 -3.86
C VAL A 34 -4.58 7.08 -4.60
N LEU A 35 -5.69 6.71 -5.25
CA LEU A 35 -6.58 7.69 -5.86
C LEU A 35 -7.15 8.63 -4.78
N PRO A 36 -7.29 9.95 -5.05
CA PRO A 36 -7.87 10.91 -4.11
C PRO A 36 -9.18 10.43 -3.48
N SER A 37 -10.07 9.85 -4.30
CA SER A 37 -11.38 9.33 -3.89
C SER A 37 -11.31 8.12 -2.94
N GLN A 38 -10.15 7.45 -2.86
CA GLN A 38 -9.94 6.26 -2.05
C GLN A 38 -9.04 6.51 -0.83
N LEU A 39 -8.56 7.74 -0.60
CA LEU A 39 -7.65 8.03 0.51
C LEU A 39 -8.23 7.67 1.89
N VAL A 40 -9.51 7.95 2.12
CA VAL A 40 -10.16 7.67 3.42
C VAL A 40 -10.17 6.16 3.69
N ILE A 41 -10.66 5.36 2.74
CA ILE A 41 -10.67 3.90 2.88
C ILE A 41 -9.26 3.31 2.92
N ALA A 42 -8.31 3.88 2.17
CA ALA A 42 -6.92 3.44 2.19
C ALA A 42 -6.26 3.64 3.56
N ARG A 43 -6.56 4.75 4.25
CA ARG A 43 -6.07 5.00 5.62
C ARG A 43 -6.59 3.96 6.61
N GLU A 44 -7.88 3.63 6.56
CA GLU A 44 -8.45 2.61 7.46
C GLU A 44 -7.84 1.23 7.22
N VAL A 45 -7.69 0.85 5.95
CA VAL A 45 -7.04 -0.42 5.58
C VAL A 45 -5.57 -0.45 6.01
N ALA A 46 -4.83 0.64 5.82
CA ALA A 46 -3.44 0.72 6.24
C ALA A 46 -3.30 0.58 7.77
N LYS A 47 -4.18 1.24 8.54
CA LYS A 47 -4.23 1.07 10.01
C LYS A 47 -4.47 -0.38 10.39
N ASP A 48 -5.41 -1.06 9.75
CA ASP A 48 -5.73 -2.46 10.07
C ASP A 48 -4.59 -3.42 9.73
N LEU A 49 -3.87 -3.18 8.62
CA LEU A 49 -2.69 -3.96 8.25
C LEU A 49 -1.53 -3.76 9.24
N VAL A 50 -1.32 -2.52 9.72
CA VAL A 50 -0.23 -2.20 10.67
C VAL A 50 -0.56 -2.65 12.09
N LYS A 51 -1.84 -2.71 12.51
CA LYS A 51 -2.22 -3.29 13.82
C LYS A 51 -1.69 -4.71 14.01
N GLN A 52 -1.49 -5.45 12.92
CA GLN A 52 -1.00 -6.83 12.94
C GLN A 52 0.54 -6.92 13.09
N SER A 53 1.27 -5.81 12.98
CA SER A 53 2.74 -5.79 13.07
C SER A 53 3.29 -4.46 13.58
N GLN A 54 4.00 -4.52 14.71
CA GLN A 54 4.41 -3.34 15.48
C GLN A 54 5.49 -2.45 14.80
N ASN A 55 6.08 -2.92 13.70
CA ASN A 55 7.27 -2.32 13.07
C ASN A 55 7.10 -1.94 11.58
N VAL A 56 5.86 -1.80 11.08
CA VAL A 56 5.64 -1.44 9.66
C VAL A 56 5.01 -0.07 9.51
N ASN A 57 5.56 0.73 8.61
CA ASN A 57 4.99 2.01 8.19
C ASN A 57 4.48 1.93 6.75
N ILE A 58 3.26 2.40 6.50
CA ILE A 58 2.65 2.48 5.17
C ILE A 58 2.43 3.96 4.84
N HIS A 59 3.20 4.48 3.89
CA HIS A 59 3.09 5.83 3.36
C HIS A 59 2.10 5.85 2.20
N LEU A 60 0.98 6.54 2.40
CA LEU A 60 -0.02 6.76 1.35
C LEU A 60 0.33 8.04 0.60
N VAL A 61 0.58 7.89 -0.70
CA VAL A 61 0.84 9.00 -1.61
C VAL A 61 -0.42 9.20 -2.45
N GLU A 62 -1.01 10.39 -2.39
CA GLU A 62 -2.13 10.72 -3.25
C GLU A 62 -1.66 10.88 -4.70
N GLY A 63 -2.31 10.21 -5.64
CA GLY A 63 -2.00 10.36 -7.05
C GLY A 63 -2.72 9.38 -7.96
N ILE A 64 -2.69 9.69 -9.26
CA ILE A 64 -3.20 8.82 -10.32
C ILE A 64 -2.00 8.26 -11.04
N SER A 65 -1.89 6.93 -11.14
CA SER A 65 -0.91 6.29 -12.01
C SER A 65 -1.39 6.43 -13.46
N HIS A 66 -1.18 7.61 -14.07
CA HIS A 66 -1.44 7.83 -15.49
C HIS A 66 -0.38 7.08 -16.31
N TYR A 67 -0.64 5.81 -16.61
CA TYR A 67 0.05 5.15 -17.71
C TYR A 67 -0.55 5.67 -19.00
N GLN A 68 0.14 6.63 -19.62
CA GLN A 68 -0.10 6.99 -21.01
C GLN A 68 0.48 5.85 -21.85
N ILE A 69 -0.38 4.90 -22.22
CA ILE A 69 -0.03 3.85 -23.19
C ILE A 69 0.07 4.57 -24.53
N TRP A 70 1.28 4.93 -24.94
CA TRP A 70 1.54 5.32 -26.32
C TRP A 70 1.41 4.04 -27.15
N ALA A 71 0.25 3.88 -27.79
CA ALA A 71 0.01 2.88 -28.82
C ALA A 71 0.49 3.42 -30.18
#